data_AF-A0A7C6C9P9-F1
#
_entry.id   AF-A0A7C6C9P9-F1
#
_cell.length_a   1.000
_cell.length_b   1.000
_cell.length_c   1.000
_cell.angle_alpha   90.00
_cell.angle_beta   90.00
_cell.angle_gamma   90.00
#
_symmetry.space_group_name_H-M   'P 1'
#
loop_
_entity.id
_entity.type
_entity.pdbx_description
1 polymer ?
#
loop_
_entity_poly.entity_id
_entity_poly.type
_entity_poly.pdbx_seq_one_letter_code
_entity_poly.pdbx_strand_id
1 'polypeptide(L)'
;MKKGFTLIELLAVIVILSVVAIVVIPKIQEVLFDSQDNAYNLLVTRIENKANDYLIDKDLANQVITGIPLDIYLSDLIEEGYLETKELVDPREEKKHIQPTESYVRFSLEEGNLNYKAYLVIR
;
A
#
# COMPACT_ATOMS: atom_id res chain seq x y z
N MET A 1 33.32 47.23 14.88
CA MET A 1 33.87 46.27 13.88
C MET A 1 32.98 45.03 13.91
N LYS A 2 32.30 44.68 12.81
CA LYS A 2 31.54 43.43 12.73
C LYS A 2 32.55 42.31 12.46
N LYS A 3 32.78 41.42 13.44
CA LYS A 3 33.58 40.21 13.21
C LYS A 3 32.75 39.31 12.28
N GLY A 4 33.19 39.18 11.04
CA GLY A 4 32.60 38.24 10.08
C GLY A 4 33.08 36.82 10.35
N PHE A 5 32.26 35.84 9.99
CA PHE A 5 32.60 34.42 10.00
C PHE A 5 33.93 34.16 9.29
N THR A 6 34.77 33.31 9.86
CA THR A 6 36.03 32.86 9.26
C THR A 6 35.83 31.55 8.49
N LEU A 7 36.68 31.29 7.49
CA LEU A 7 36.60 30.07 6.68
C LEU A 7 36.83 28.78 7.50
N ILE A 8 37.66 28.85 8.54
CA ILE A 8 37.93 27.69 9.41
C ILE A 8 36.70 27.31 10.24
N GLU A 9 35.92 28.30 10.69
CA GLU A 9 34.66 28.05 11.41
C GLU A 9 33.63 27.40 10.48
N LEU A 10 33.54 27.86 9.23
CA LEU A 10 32.65 27.24 8.24
C LEU A 10 33.08 25.81 7.90
N LEU A 11 34.38 25.56 7.79
CA LEU A 11 34.93 24.22 7.54
C LEU A 11 34.57 23.25 8.68
N ALA A 12 34.72 23.68 9.93
CA ALA A 12 34.37 22.86 11.09
C ALA A 12 32.89 22.46 11.09
N VAL A 13 31.98 23.36 10.71
CA VAL A 13 30.54 23.07 10.60
C VAL A 13 30.26 22.04 9.51
N ILE A 14 30.88 22.18 8.34
CA ILE A 14 30.66 21.24 7.21
C ILE A 14 31.14 19.82 7.56
N VAL A 15 32.27 19.70 8.27
CA VAL A 15 32.79 18.39 8.72
C VAL A 15 31.84 17.73 9.70
N ILE A 16 31.25 18.48 10.63
CA ILE A 16 30.27 17.92 11.57
C ILE A 16 29.00 17.49 10.82
N LEU A 17 28.50 18.33 9.91
CA LEU A 17 27.30 18.02 9.12
C LEU A 17 27.50 16.78 8.23
N SER A 18 28.70 16.58 7.66
CA SER A 18 28.97 15.41 6.81
C SER A 18 28.96 14.10 7.60
N VAL A 19 29.55 14.09 8.81
CA VAL A 19 29.52 12.91 9.70
C VAL A 19 28.09 12.59 10.13
N VAL A 20 27.30 13.60 10.49
CA VAL A 20 25.89 13.41 10.86
C VAL A 20 25.06 12.88 9.70
N ALA A 21 25.24 13.43 8.49
CA ALA A 21 24.50 13.02 7.30
C ALA A 21 24.69 11.53 6.96
N ILE A 22 25.91 11.01 7.12
CA ILE A 22 26.24 9.59 6.85
C ILE A 22 25.38 8.64 7.70
N VAL A 23 25.11 8.99 8.96
CA VAL A 23 24.32 8.14 9.88
C VAL A 23 22.81 8.33 9.68
N VAL A 24 22.39 9.57 9.37
CA VAL A 24 20.96 9.93 9.31
C VAL A 24 20.29 9.47 8.01
N ILE A 25 20.97 9.55 6.87
CA ILE A 25 20.41 9.18 5.55
C ILE A 25 19.85 7.75 5.52
N PRO A 26 20.60 6.68 5.89
CA PRO A 26 20.07 5.32 5.82
C PRO A 26 18.87 5.10 6.75
N LYS A 27 18.86 5.74 7.93
CA LYS A 27 17.73 5.66 8.88
C LYS A 27 16.45 6.29 8.33
N ILE A 28 16.56 7.42 7.63
CA ILE A 28 15.41 8.06 6.99
C ILE A 28 14.85 7.15 5.88
N GLN A 29 15.73 6.48 5.11
CA GLN A 29 15.30 5.55 4.07
C GLN A 29 14.52 4.37 4.64
N GLU A 30 15.01 3.75 5.73
CA GLU A 30 14.32 2.66 6.42
C GLU A 30 12.91 3.07 6.87
N VAL A 31 12.79 4.19 7.58
CA VAL A 31 11.49 4.72 8.02
C VAL A 31 10.56 5.04 6.85
N LEU A 32 11.11 5.53 5.73
CA LEU A 32 10.34 5.80 4.53
C LEU A 32 9.78 4.52 3.92
N PHE A 33 10.61 3.48 3.76
CA PHE A 33 10.16 2.19 3.24
C PHE A 33 9.10 1.55 4.14
N ASP A 34 9.31 1.54 5.46
CA ASP A 34 8.32 1.04 6.41
C ASP A 34 7.00 1.82 6.31
N SER A 35 7.05 3.14 6.15
CA SER A 35 5.85 3.96 5.97
C SER A 35 5.11 3.62 4.68
N GLN A 36 5.84 3.35 3.59
CA GLN A 36 5.25 2.97 2.30
C GLN A 36 4.63 1.56 2.36
N ASP A 37 5.29 0.60 2.99
CA ASP A 37 4.78 -0.75 3.19
C ASP A 37 3.53 -0.75 4.07
N ASN A 38 3.52 0.05 5.14
CA ASN A 38 2.32 0.22 5.97
C ASN A 38 1.15 0.83 5.19
N ALA A 39 1.40 1.85 4.37
CA ALA A 39 0.39 2.43 3.50
C ALA A 39 -0.14 1.42 2.47
N TYR A 40 0.74 0.60 1.91
CA TYR A 40 0.37 -0.48 0.99
C TYR A 40 -0.53 -1.50 1.69
N ASN A 41 -0.15 -1.97 2.89
CA ASN A 41 -0.96 -2.92 3.65
C ASN A 41 -2.35 -2.34 4.00
N LEU A 42 -2.44 -1.07 4.38
CA LEU A 42 -3.72 -0.39 4.60
C LEU A 42 -4.58 -0.31 3.33
N LEU A 43 -3.95 -0.10 2.17
CA LEU A 43 -4.64 -0.14 0.88
C LEU A 43 -5.18 -1.54 0.59
N VAL A 44 -4.37 -2.60 0.79
CA VAL A 44 -4.82 -3.99 0.61
C VAL A 44 -6.01 -4.30 1.52
N THR A 45 -5.91 -4.00 2.81
CA THR A 45 -7.02 -4.22 3.77
C THR A 45 -8.26 -3.42 3.40
N ARG A 46 -8.10 -2.20 2.88
CA ARG A 46 -9.24 -1.42 2.38
C ARG A 46 -9.92 -2.11 1.20
N ILE A 47 -9.14 -2.58 0.22
CA ILE A 47 -9.67 -3.31 -0.95
C ILE A 47 -10.43 -4.56 -0.50
N GLU A 48 -9.86 -5.33 0.43
CA GLU A 48 -10.51 -6.52 1.01
C GLU A 48 -11.83 -6.18 1.70
N ASN A 49 -11.85 -5.11 2.52
CA ASN A 49 -13.08 -4.65 3.18
C ASN A 49 -14.13 -4.22 2.15
N LYS A 50 -13.73 -3.51 1.08
CA LYS A 50 -14.66 -3.09 0.02
C LYS A 50 -15.21 -4.27 -0.78
N ALA A 51 -14.39 -5.29 -1.04
CA ALA A 51 -14.87 -6.51 -1.65
C ALA A 51 -15.83 -7.28 -0.73
N ASN A 52 -15.57 -7.28 0.57
CA ASN A 52 -16.46 -7.89 1.55
C ASN A 52 -17.80 -7.13 1.66
N ASP A 53 -17.78 -5.80 1.66
CA ASP A 53 -18.98 -4.96 1.59
C ASP A 53 -19.79 -5.31 0.34
N TYR A 54 -19.15 -5.40 -0.83
CA TYR A 54 -19.78 -5.79 -2.09
C TYR A 54 -20.43 -7.18 -2.02
N LEU A 55 -19.73 -8.16 -1.44
CA LEU A 55 -20.24 -9.52 -1.26
C LEU A 55 -21.48 -9.57 -0.38
N ILE A 56 -21.52 -8.75 0.69
CA ILE A 56 -22.66 -8.64 1.60
C ILE A 56 -23.83 -7.94 0.89
N ASP A 57 -23.59 -6.79 0.28
CA ASP A 57 -24.63 -5.95 -0.33
C ASP A 57 -25.31 -6.63 -1.53
N LYS A 58 -24.58 -7.51 -2.23
CA LYS A 58 -25.11 -8.29 -3.36
C LYS A 58 -25.60 -9.70 -2.96
N ASP A 59 -25.60 -10.02 -1.66
CA ASP A 59 -25.97 -11.35 -1.12
C ASP A 59 -25.22 -12.52 -1.78
N LEU A 60 -23.95 -12.29 -2.12
CA LEU A 60 -23.09 -13.27 -2.80
C LEU A 60 -22.44 -14.26 -1.83
N ALA A 61 -22.61 -14.07 -0.52
CA ALA A 61 -22.08 -14.97 0.50
C ALA A 61 -22.52 -16.43 0.28
N ASN A 62 -23.76 -16.61 -0.17
CA ASN A 62 -24.33 -17.93 -0.46
C ASN A 62 -23.69 -18.63 -1.68
N GLN A 63 -22.96 -17.88 -2.51
CA GLN A 63 -22.22 -18.40 -3.67
C GLN A 63 -20.82 -18.91 -3.30
N VAL A 64 -20.32 -18.59 -2.11
CA VAL A 64 -19.05 -19.13 -1.62
C VAL A 64 -19.30 -20.53 -1.07
N ILE A 65 -18.94 -21.54 -1.86
CA ILE A 65 -19.16 -22.94 -1.52
C ILE A 65 -17.87 -23.53 -0.95
N THR A 66 -17.99 -24.44 0.02
CA THR A 66 -16.83 -25.15 0.59
C THR A 66 -15.98 -25.78 -0.50
N GLY A 67 -14.70 -25.42 -0.54
CA GLY A 67 -13.73 -25.94 -1.51
C GLY A 67 -13.81 -25.31 -2.92
N ILE A 68 -14.70 -24.35 -3.17
CA ILE A 68 -14.78 -23.61 -4.43
C ILE A 68 -14.62 -22.10 -4.14
N PRO A 69 -13.46 -21.51 -4.49
CA PRO A 69 -13.26 -20.09 -4.26
C PRO A 69 -14.12 -19.24 -5.21
N LEU A 70 -14.56 -18.08 -4.71
CA LEU A 70 -15.18 -17.01 -5.49
C LEU A 70 -14.18 -15.86 -5.64
N ASP A 71 -13.88 -15.49 -6.88
CA ASP A 71 -13.00 -14.36 -7.18
C ASP A 71 -13.84 -13.16 -7.60
N ILE A 72 -13.69 -12.03 -6.90
CA ILE A 72 -14.31 -10.75 -7.24
C ILE A 72 -13.21 -9.83 -7.77
N TYR A 73 -13.32 -9.40 -9.03
CA TYR A 73 -12.31 -8.57 -9.66
C TYR A 73 -12.42 -7.11 -9.21
N LEU A 74 -11.28 -6.42 -9.15
CA LEU A 74 -11.26 -5.00 -8.80
C LEU A 74 -11.96 -4.14 -9.86
N SER A 75 -12.00 -4.59 -11.13
CA SER A 75 -12.82 -3.95 -12.17
C SER A 75 -14.29 -3.87 -11.78
N ASP A 76 -14.85 -4.97 -11.27
CA ASP A 76 -16.27 -5.05 -10.89
C ASP A 76 -16.58 -4.11 -9.72
N LEU A 77 -15.66 -4.05 -8.75
CA LEU A 77 -15.76 -3.14 -7.60
C LEU A 77 -15.70 -1.67 -8.01
N ILE A 78 -14.96 -1.33 -9.08
CA ILE A 78 -14.92 0.03 -9.61
C ILE A 78 -16.22 0.36 -10.34
N GLU A 79 -16.69 -0.55 -11.19
CA GLU A 79 -17.93 -0.37 -11.96
C GLU A 79 -19.14 -0.19 -11.04
N GLU A 80 -19.16 -0.90 -9.92
CA GLU A 80 -20.21 -0.84 -8.90
C GLU A 80 -19.98 0.27 -7.85
N GLY A 81 -18.88 1.03 -7.96
CA GLY A 81 -18.60 2.22 -7.14
C GLY A 81 -18.07 1.96 -5.73
N TYR A 82 -17.59 0.75 -5.43
CA TYR A 82 -16.97 0.40 -4.15
C TYR A 82 -15.50 0.86 -4.06
N LEU A 83 -14.86 1.02 -5.22
CA LEU A 83 -13.48 1.50 -5.36
C LEU A 83 -13.40 2.56 -6.45
N GLU A 84 -12.43 3.47 -6.33
CA GLU A 84 -12.08 4.39 -7.40
C GLU A 84 -10.71 4.05 -8.01
N THR A 85 -10.56 4.22 -9.33
CA THR A 85 -9.27 3.98 -10.02
C THR A 85 -8.12 4.80 -9.44
N LYS A 86 -8.41 6.00 -8.90
CA LYS A 86 -7.40 6.86 -8.27
C LYS A 86 -6.81 6.28 -6.98
N GLU A 87 -7.51 5.32 -6.36
CA GLU A 87 -7.05 4.64 -5.14
C GLU A 87 -6.07 3.50 -5.44
N LEU A 88 -5.93 3.10 -6.71
CA LEU A 88 -5.13 1.96 -7.16
C LEU A 88 -3.67 2.35 -7.50
N VAL A 89 -3.07 3.17 -6.64
CA VAL A 89 -1.68 3.60 -6.75
C VAL A 89 -0.85 2.88 -5.69
N ASP A 90 0.28 2.30 -6.08
CA ASP A 90 1.20 1.68 -5.12
C ASP A 90 2.00 2.77 -4.36
N PRO A 91 1.82 2.92 -3.03
CA PRO A 91 2.55 3.94 -2.27
C PRO A 91 4.07 3.67 -2.17
N ARG A 92 4.52 2.46 -2.53
CA ARG A 92 5.95 2.09 -2.56
C ARG A 92 6.63 2.58 -3.84
N GLU A 93 5.88 2.68 -4.94
CA GLU A 93 6.39 3.11 -6.23
C GLU A 93 5.33 3.92 -6.98
N GLU A 94 5.46 5.26 -6.97
CA GLU A 94 4.48 6.19 -7.57
C GLU A 94 4.14 5.93 -9.04
N LYS A 95 5.01 5.24 -9.78
CA LYS A 95 4.85 4.92 -11.21
C LYS A 95 4.12 3.60 -11.46
N LYS A 96 3.84 2.84 -10.41
CA LYS A 96 3.22 1.53 -10.49
C LYS A 96 1.77 1.61 -10.03
N HIS A 97 0.90 0.96 -10.78
CA HIS A 97 -0.52 0.94 -10.53
C HIS A 97 -1.02 -0.49 -10.39
N ILE A 98 -2.01 -0.67 -9.52
CA ILE A 98 -2.72 -1.94 -9.38
C ILE A 98 -3.65 -2.08 -10.59
N GLN A 99 -3.51 -3.19 -11.31
CA GLN A 99 -4.27 -3.48 -12.53
C GLN A 99 -5.65 -4.05 -12.16
N PRO A 100 -6.77 -3.33 -12.38
CA PRO A 100 -8.08 -3.74 -11.86
C PRO A 100 -8.62 -5.02 -12.49
N THR A 101 -8.29 -5.26 -13.76
CA THR A 101 -8.78 -6.42 -14.54
C THR A 101 -8.00 -7.69 -14.27
N GLU A 102 -6.80 -7.58 -13.71
CA GLU A 102 -5.94 -8.73 -13.37
C GLU A 102 -5.90 -8.98 -11.86
N SER A 103 -6.39 -8.02 -11.06
CA SER A 103 -6.42 -8.08 -9.60
C SER A 103 -7.81 -8.47 -9.11
N TYR A 104 -7.86 -9.30 -8.09
CA TYR A 104 -9.12 -9.79 -7.50
C TYR A 104 -8.98 -10.05 -6.01
N VAL A 105 -10.11 -10.08 -5.30
CA VAL A 105 -10.20 -10.61 -3.95
C VAL A 105 -10.84 -11.98 -4.02
N ARG A 106 -10.15 -12.99 -3.49
CA ARG A 106 -10.63 -14.36 -3.44
C ARG A 106 -11.30 -14.62 -2.11
N PHE A 107 -12.52 -15.12 -2.14
CA PHE A 107 -13.26 -15.62 -1.00
C PHE A 107 -13.23 -17.15 -1.02
N SER A 108 -12.87 -17.77 0.11
CA SER A 108 -12.89 -19.23 0.27
C SER A 108 -13.60 -19.61 1.56
N LEU A 109 -14.39 -20.68 1.50
CA LEU A 109 -15.00 -21.27 2.68
C LEU A 109 -14.23 -22.54 3.05
N GLU A 110 -13.53 -22.50 4.18
CA GLU A 110 -12.74 -23.61 4.70
C GLU A 110 -13.26 -23.99 6.08
N GLU A 111 -13.70 -25.25 6.23
CA GLU A 111 -14.25 -25.77 7.50
C GLU A 111 -15.38 -24.92 8.10
N GLY A 112 -16.16 -24.23 7.26
CA GLY A 112 -17.26 -23.35 7.67
C GLY A 112 -16.83 -21.92 8.04
N ASN A 113 -15.54 -21.59 7.95
CA ASN A 113 -15.04 -20.23 8.11
C ASN A 113 -14.82 -19.57 6.76
N LEU A 114 -15.43 -18.41 6.56
CA LEU A 114 -15.20 -17.55 5.39
C LEU A 114 -13.86 -16.84 5.56
N ASN A 115 -12.93 -17.12 4.64
CA ASN A 115 -11.65 -16.42 4.53
C ASN A 115 -11.65 -15.61 3.23
N TYR A 116 -10.90 -14.51 3.22
CA TYR A 116 -10.67 -13.73 2.01
C TYR A 116 -9.26 -13.19 1.95
N LYS A 117 -8.77 -13.01 0.72
CA LYS A 117 -7.43 -12.47 0.47
C LYS A 117 -7.36 -11.76 -0.87
N ALA A 118 -6.74 -10.59 -0.90
CA ALA A 118 -6.47 -9.87 -2.14
C ALA A 118 -5.25 -10.42 -2.90
N TYR A 119 -5.41 -10.53 -4.22
CA TYR A 119 -4.38 -10.87 -5.19
C TYR A 119 -4.23 -9.71 -6.15
N LEU A 120 -3.18 -8.91 -5.96
CA LEU A 120 -2.96 -7.65 -6.68
C LEU A 120 -1.84 -7.79 -7.69
N VAL A 121 -2.13 -7.44 -8.94
CA VAL A 121 -1.12 -7.35 -10.00
C VAL A 121 -0.74 -5.89 -10.19
N ILE A 122 0.56 -5.63 -10.11
CA ILE A 122 1.13 -4.27 -10.11
C ILE A 122 2.00 -4.11 -11.35
N ARG A 123 1.78 -3.05 -12.14
CA ARG A 123 2.57 -2.72 -13.34
C ARG A 123 2.86 -1.23 -13.43
#